data_AF-A0A963LGP1-F1
#
_entry.id   AF-A0A963LGP1-F1
#
_cell.length_a   1.000
_cell.length_b   1.000
_cell.length_c   1.000
_cell.angle_alpha   90.00
_cell.angle_beta   90.00
_cell.angle_gamma   90.00
#
_symmetry.space_group_name_H-M   'P 1'
#
loop_
_entity.id
_entity.type
_entity.pdbx_description
1 polymer ?
#
loop_
_entity_poly.entity_id
_entity_poly.type
_entity_poly.pdbx_seq_one_letter_code
_entity_poly.pdbx_strand_id
1 'polypeptide(L)' 'MTPEAMDMVSARAAIAAGHSGSAELYAQSKGAADGPDAQFAFIRRFEGAAAVAAFVDAQQRAGAPLPPLAGLAVSVKD' A
#
# COMPACT_ATOMS: atom_id res chain seq x y z
N MET A 1 18.29 -10.70 6.13
CA MET A 1 18.00 -9.40 6.74
C MET A 1 16.59 -9.04 6.30
N THR A 2 15.59 -9.20 7.17
CA THR A 2 14.23 -8.75 6.86
C THR A 2 14.29 -7.22 6.76
N PRO A 3 13.85 -6.61 5.64
CA PRO A 3 13.77 -5.16 5.57
C PRO A 3 12.90 -4.65 6.73
N GLU A 4 13.33 -3.57 7.36
CA GLU A 4 12.58 -2.94 8.44
C GLU A 4 11.23 -2.47 7.87
N ALA A 5 10.13 -3.00 8.42
CA ALA A 5 8.80 -2.70 7.92
C ALA A 5 8.47 -1.23 8.15
N MET A 6 8.12 -0.51 7.09
CA MET A 6 7.72 0.89 7.16
C MET A 6 6.37 1.03 7.86
N ASP A 7 6.27 1.92 8.86
CA ASP A 7 5.00 2.21 9.52
C ASP A 7 4.04 3.03 8.61
N MET A 8 2.76 3.10 8.99
CA MET A 8 1.73 3.78 8.19
C MET A 8 1.94 5.29 8.06
N VAL A 9 2.51 5.95 9.07
CA VAL A 9 2.76 7.40 9.07
C VAL A 9 3.89 7.71 8.09
N SER A 10 4.96 6.92 8.16
CA SER A 10 6.12 6.99 7.26
C SER A 10 5.71 6.71 5.81
N ALA A 11 4.91 5.67 5.58
CA ALA A 11 4.39 5.35 4.24
C ALA A 11 3.51 6.47 3.69
N ARG A 12 2.62 7.03 4.52
CA ARG A 12 1.73 8.12 4.11
C ARG A 12 2.52 9.37 3.73
N ALA A 13 3.52 9.73 4.53
CA ALA A 13 4.38 10.87 4.28
C ALA A 13 5.21 10.68 2.99
N ALA A 14 5.75 9.47 2.77
CA ALA A 14 6.49 9.14 1.55
C ALA A 14 5.61 9.25 0.30
N ILE A 15 4.37 8.75 0.34
CA ILE A 15 3.41 8.89 -0.76
C ILE A 15 3.06 10.37 -0.98
N ALA A 16 2.73 11.11 0.08
CA ALA A 16 2.37 12.53 -0.01
C ALA A 16 3.48 13.35 -0.70
N ALA A 17 4.72 13.11 -0.30
CA ALA A 17 5.89 13.80 -0.80
C ALA A 17 6.35 13.29 -2.18
N GLY A 18 5.79 12.17 -2.68
CA GLY A 18 6.22 11.55 -3.93
C GLY A 18 7.57 10.84 -3.84
N HIS A 19 8.06 10.55 -2.62
CA HIS A 19 9.28 9.78 -2.39
C HIS A 19 9.08 8.28 -2.62
N SER A 20 7.82 7.81 -2.59
CA SER A 20 7.45 6.42 -2.89
C SER A 20 6.09 6.38 -3.57
N GLY A 21 5.89 5.39 -4.44
CA GLY A 21 4.60 5.14 -5.07
C GLY A 21 3.70 4.26 -4.21
N SER A 22 2.42 4.59 -4.13
CA SER A 22 1.37 3.75 -3.58
C SER A 22 1.33 2.38 -4.28
N ALA A 23 1.48 2.33 -5.61
CA ALA A 23 1.53 1.05 -6.35
C ALA A 23 2.75 0.19 -5.95
N GLU A 24 3.90 0.81 -5.72
CA GLU A 24 5.11 0.13 -5.29
C GLU A 24 4.96 -0.47 -3.88
N LEU A 25 4.50 0.34 -2.93
CA LEU A 25 4.27 -0.09 -1.54
C LEU A 25 3.16 -1.15 -1.45
N TYR A 26 2.14 -1.06 -2.31
CA TYR A 26 1.13 -2.11 -2.45
C TYR A 26 1.74 -3.42 -2.97
N ALA A 27 2.59 -3.37 -3.99
CA ALA A 27 3.25 -4.57 -4.52
C ALA A 27 4.14 -5.25 -3.47
N GLN A 28 4.88 -4.48 -2.67
CA GLN A 28 5.66 -4.98 -1.54
C GLN A 28 4.76 -5.66 -0.49
N SER A 29 3.68 -4.98 -0.10
CA SER A 29 2.71 -5.51 0.88
C SER A 29 2.03 -6.79 0.37
N LYS A 30 1.65 -6.83 -0.90
CA LYS A 30 1.08 -8.02 -1.56
C LYS A 30 2.09 -9.18 -1.56
N GLY A 31 3.35 -8.91 -1.90
CA GLY A 31 4.41 -9.92 -1.89
C GLY A 31 4.62 -10.52 -0.49
N ALA A 32 4.65 -9.69 0.55
CA ALA A 32 4.71 -10.17 1.94
C ALA A 32 3.47 -10.98 2.32
N ALA A 33 2.28 -10.52 1.91
CA ALA A 33 1.03 -11.20 2.21
C ALA A 33 0.89 -12.55 1.49
N ASP A 34 1.48 -12.71 0.31
CA ASP A 34 1.52 -13.96 -0.46
C ASP A 34 2.70 -14.87 -0.03
N GLY A 35 3.50 -14.45 0.95
CA GLY A 35 4.62 -15.19 1.51
C GLY A 35 4.22 -16.27 2.53
N PRO A 36 5.16 -17.16 2.90
CA PRO A 36 4.88 -18.31 3.79
C PRO A 36 4.45 -17.88 5.20
N ASP A 37 4.99 -16.78 5.72
CA ASP A 37 4.66 -16.27 7.06
C ASP A 37 3.19 -15.81 7.17
N ALA A 38 2.56 -15.50 6.04
CA ALA A 38 1.20 -15.02 5.95
C ALA A 38 0.21 -16.07 5.39
N GLN A 39 0.64 -17.32 5.22
CA GLN A 39 -0.13 -18.38 4.55
C GLN A 39 -1.57 -18.55 5.07
N PHE A 40 -1.78 -18.34 6.38
CA PHE A 40 -3.08 -18.50 7.03
C PHE A 40 -3.66 -17.20 7.58
N ALA A 41 -3.03 -16.06 7.28
CA ALA A 41 -3.45 -14.76 7.80
C ALA A 41 -4.61 -14.13 7.00
N PHE A 42 -4.79 -14.53 5.73
CA PHE A 42 -5.73 -13.90 4.81
C PHE A 42 -6.72 -14.92 4.23
N ILE A 43 -8.01 -14.60 4.33
CA ILE A 43 -9.09 -15.46 3.81
C ILE A 43 -9.33 -15.19 2.31
N ARG A 44 -9.15 -13.93 1.88
CA ARG A 44 -9.33 -13.52 0.48
C ARG A 44 -8.49 -12.29 0.13
N ARG A 45 -8.38 -12.05 -1.18
CA ARG A 45 -7.82 -10.82 -1.76
C ARG A 45 -8.94 -9.98 -2.37
N PHE A 46 -8.73 -8.67 -2.42
CA PHE A 46 -9.64 -7.74 -3.09
C PHE A 46 -9.09 -7.39 -4.47
N GLU A 47 -9.85 -7.76 -5.50
CA GLU A 47 -9.57 -7.36 -6.87
C GLU A 47 -9.60 -5.83 -7.02
N GLY A 48 -8.78 -5.29 -7.92
CA GLY A 48 -8.71 -3.85 -8.20
C GLY A 48 -7.85 -3.02 -7.23
N ALA A 49 -7.35 -3.57 -6.13
CA ALA A 49 -6.48 -2.84 -5.20
C ALA A 49 -5.21 -2.28 -5.87
N ALA A 50 -4.63 -3.01 -6.83
CA ALA A 50 -3.50 -2.52 -7.63
C ALA A 50 -3.87 -1.29 -8.49
N ALA A 51 -5.07 -1.27 -9.06
CA ALA A 51 -5.56 -0.16 -9.87
C ALA A 51 -5.84 1.07 -9.01
N VAL A 52 -6.40 0.88 -7.80
CA VAL A 52 -6.58 1.96 -6.82
C VAL A 52 -5.23 2.55 -6.42
N ALA A 53 -4.22 1.71 -6.20
CA ALA A 53 -2.89 2.19 -5.83
C ALA A 53 -2.27 3.07 -6.95
N ALA A 54 -2.39 2.64 -8.20
CA ALA A 54 -1.95 3.42 -9.37
C ALA A 54 -2.76 4.72 -9.56
N PHE A 55 -4.06 4.70 -9.24
CA PHE A 55 -4.90 5.89 -9.26
C PHE A 55 -4.46 6.92 -8.21
N VAL A 56 -4.09 6.49 -7.01
CA VAL A 56 -3.52 7.39 -5.99
C VAL A 56 -2.21 8.01 -6.46
N ASP A 57 -1.35 7.26 -7.12
CA ASP A 57 -0.12 7.80 -7.71
C ASP A 57 -0.40 8.85 -8.79
N ALA A 58 -1.48 8.69 -9.56
CA ALA A 58 -1.91 9.69 -10.53
C ALA A 58 -2.45 10.96 -9.85
N GLN A 59 -3.26 10.81 -8.79
CA GLN A 59 -3.77 11.93 -7.99
C GLN A 59 -2.64 12.72 -7.32
N GLN A 60 -1.66 12.01 -6.76
CA GLN A 60 -0.45 12.60 -6.17
C GLN A 60 0.30 13.45 -7.20
N ARG A 61 0.56 12.89 -8.38
CA ARG A 61 1.26 13.59 -9.48
C ARG A 61 0.48 14.78 -10.01
N ALA A 62 -0.85 14.72 -9.96
CA ALA A 62 -1.72 15.84 -10.31
C ALA A 62 -1.76 16.95 -9.23
N GLY A 63 -1.07 16.78 -8.09
CA GLY A 63 -1.10 17.71 -6.96
C GLY A 63 -2.46 17.72 -6.24
N ALA A 64 -3.30 16.69 -6.46
CA ALA A 64 -4.59 16.61 -5.81
C ALA A 64 -4.41 16.33 -4.30
N PRO A 65 -5.24 16.92 -3.44
CA PRO A 65 -5.20 16.62 -2.01
C PRO A 65 -5.57 15.15 -1.79
N LEU A 66 -4.66 14.42 -1.15
CA LEU A 66 -4.85 13.03 -0.80
C LEU A 66 -5.49 12.90 0.60
N PRO A 67 -6.59 12.15 0.76
CA PRO A 67 -7.12 11.81 2.08
C PRO A 67 -6.07 11.17 3.01
N PRO A 68 -6.28 11.16 4.34
CA PRO A 68 -5.27 10.70 5.30
C PRO A 68 -4.78 9.26 5.09
N LEU A 69 -5.63 8.36 4.60
CA LEU A 69 -5.28 6.95 4.36
C LEU A 69 -5.10 6.60 2.88
N ALA A 70 -5.15 7.58 1.97
CA ALA A 70 -5.08 7.31 0.55
C ALA A 70 -3.71 6.71 0.17
N GLY A 71 -3.75 5.57 -0.52
CA GLY A 71 -2.57 4.84 -1.01
C GLY A 71 -1.95 3.86 -0.02
N LEU A 72 -2.49 3.74 1.20
CA LEU A 72 -2.02 2.75 2.16
C LEU A 72 -2.69 1.40 1.94
N ALA A 73 -1.89 0.34 1.84
CA ALA A 73 -2.41 -1.03 1.82
C ALA A 73 -2.88 -1.41 3.23
N VAL A 74 -4.11 -1.93 3.33
CA VAL A 74 -4.70 -2.37 4.59
C VAL A 74 -5.41 -3.71 4.40
N SER A 75 -5.49 -4.46 5.49
CA SER A 75 -6.35 -5.65 5.59
C SER A 75 -7.54 -5.36 6.48
N VAL A 76 -8.64 -6.09 6.28
CA VAL A 76 -9.86 -5.97 7.08
C VAL A 76 -10.20 -7.35 7.62
N LYS A 77 -10.59 -7.40 8.90
CA LYS A 77 -11.11 -8.63 9.52
C LYS A 77 -12.45 -8.96 8.86
N ASP A 78 -12.61 -10.21 8.45
CA ASP A 78 -13.89 -10.72 7.92
C ASP A 78 -14.97 -10.81 9.01
#